data_AF-A0A956DWA3-F1
#
_entry.id   AF-A0A956DWA3-F1
#
_cell.length_a   1.000
_cell.length_b   1.000
_cell.length_c   1.000
_cell.angle_alpha   90.00
_cell.angle_beta   90.00
_cell.angle_gamma   90.00
#
_symmetry.space_group_name_H-M   'P 1'
#
loop_
_entity.id
_entity.type
_entity.pdbx_description
1 polymer ?
#
loop_
_entity_poly.entity_id
_entity_poly.type
_entity_poly.pdbx_seq_one_letter_code
_entity_poly.pdbx_strand_id
1 'polypeptide(L)'
;MKSTLLALLITAAATSGCTANVDTGSGGPLDRPDPSHGDSRGGRPSVSGTPCRFLYGEVTLADYAHAEYGEAAFSFELASGDPEVTNNEFDVVYSGNMFGVNLVTDDQSWIVDLGVVPLEEVPAMVDPDDFPLGNWQEHDYVQAHLDHTYFVRSSDGAGRGVSAFTVVGHEPGEQVTIEWIHSTAVDELIVPVSCL
;
A
#
# COMPACT_ATOMS: atom_id res chain seq x y z
N MET A 1 -16.15 -10.32 -47.18
CA MET A 1 -16.59 -11.24 -46.10
C MET A 1 -15.47 -12.23 -45.82
N LYS A 2 -14.75 -12.06 -44.71
CA LYS A 2 -13.94 -13.08 -44.03
C LYS A 2 -13.59 -12.49 -42.64
N SER A 3 -14.39 -12.89 -41.66
CA SER A 3 -14.23 -12.54 -40.24
C SER A 3 -12.99 -13.24 -39.68
N THR A 4 -12.16 -12.50 -38.95
CA THR A 4 -11.08 -13.07 -38.14
C THR A 4 -11.56 -13.02 -36.69
N LEU A 5 -11.86 -14.20 -36.14
CA LEU A 5 -12.21 -14.41 -34.74
C LEU A 5 -10.89 -14.44 -33.94
N LEU A 6 -10.70 -13.51 -32.99
CA LEU A 6 -9.61 -13.58 -32.02
C LEU A 6 -10.20 -14.14 -30.71
N ALA A 7 -9.62 -15.24 -30.23
CA ALA A 7 -10.04 -15.94 -29.04
C ALA A 7 -9.60 -15.19 -27.77
N LEU A 8 -10.57 -14.88 -26.91
CA LEU A 8 -10.39 -14.32 -25.58
C LEU A 8 -10.09 -15.46 -24.60
N LEU A 9 -8.91 -15.47 -23.99
CA LEU A 9 -8.56 -16.39 -22.90
C LEU A 9 -8.98 -15.73 -21.57
N ILE A 10 -10.05 -16.24 -20.96
CA ILE A 10 -10.48 -15.83 -19.61
C ILE A 10 -9.75 -16.73 -18.62
N THR A 11 -8.87 -16.16 -17.80
CA THR A 11 -8.29 -16.84 -16.63
C THR A 11 -9.08 -16.42 -15.41
N ALA A 12 -9.87 -17.34 -14.85
CA ALA A 12 -10.56 -17.17 -13.58
C ALA A 12 -9.56 -17.42 -12.43
N ALA A 13 -9.23 -16.37 -11.68
CA ALA A 13 -8.54 -16.52 -10.39
C ALA A 13 -9.57 -16.85 -9.31
N ALA A 14 -9.33 -17.94 -8.59
CA ALA A 14 -10.18 -18.42 -7.51
C ALA A 14 -10.02 -17.54 -6.27
N THR A 15 -11.11 -16.93 -5.81
CA THR A 15 -11.22 -16.32 -4.49
C THR A 15 -11.44 -17.41 -3.44
N SER A 16 -10.52 -17.56 -2.49
CA SER A 16 -10.72 -18.40 -1.30
C SER A 16 -10.40 -17.64 -0.03
N GLY A 17 -11.39 -17.56 0.85
CA GLY A 17 -11.23 -17.26 2.27
C GLY A 17 -12.31 -16.29 2.77
N CYS A 18 -12.87 -16.41 3.96
CA CYS A 18 -12.89 -17.44 4.99
C CYS A 18 -14.03 -17.02 5.92
N THR A 19 -15.03 -17.88 6.15
CA THR A 19 -16.07 -17.62 7.16
C THR A 19 -15.51 -17.94 8.54
N ALA A 20 -15.42 -16.94 9.42
CA ALA A 20 -15.08 -17.15 10.82
C ALA A 20 -16.28 -17.80 11.53
N ASN A 21 -16.12 -19.05 11.96
CA ASN A 21 -17.07 -19.71 12.85
C ASN A 21 -16.68 -19.39 14.29
N VAL A 22 -17.55 -18.67 14.99
CA VAL A 22 -17.49 -18.50 16.45
C VAL A 22 -17.99 -19.80 17.06
N ASP A 23 -17.19 -20.46 17.88
CA ASP A 23 -17.71 -21.52 18.74
C ASP A 23 -17.23 -21.36 20.19
N THR A 24 -18.24 -21.36 21.06
CA THR A 24 -18.20 -21.20 22.50
C THR A 24 -17.98 -22.56 23.17
N GLY A 25 -17.14 -22.64 24.21
CA GLY A 25 -17.34 -23.67 25.25
C GLY A 25 -16.10 -24.29 25.90
N SER A 26 -15.83 -23.84 27.12
CA SER A 26 -15.57 -24.61 28.35
C SER A 26 -15.10 -26.08 28.31
N GLY A 27 -13.93 -26.34 28.91
CA GLY A 27 -13.78 -27.34 29.99
C GLY A 27 -13.17 -28.71 29.67
N GLY A 28 -12.02 -29.01 30.30
CA GLY A 28 -11.64 -30.39 30.73
C GLY A 28 -10.39 -31.02 30.06
N PRO A 29 -9.67 -31.93 30.75
CA PRO A 29 -8.20 -32.01 30.66
C PRO A 29 -7.62 -33.23 29.92
N LEU A 30 -6.44 -32.98 29.31
CA LEU A 30 -5.29 -33.85 29.03
C LEU A 30 -5.53 -35.29 28.55
N ASP A 31 -5.34 -35.50 27.23
CA ASP A 31 -4.81 -36.75 26.69
C ASP A 31 -3.76 -36.47 25.60
N ARG A 32 -2.70 -37.31 25.60
CA ARG A 32 -1.47 -37.18 24.78
C ARG A 32 -1.75 -37.44 23.29
N PRO A 33 -1.05 -36.78 22.34
CA PRO A 33 -1.14 -37.15 20.93
C PRO A 33 -0.13 -38.23 20.51
N ASP A 34 -0.67 -39.21 19.77
CA ASP A 34 -0.02 -40.25 18.96
C ASP A 34 0.62 -39.65 17.69
N PRO A 35 1.88 -39.97 17.31
CA PRO A 35 2.50 -39.42 16.12
C PRO A 35 2.50 -40.43 14.97
N SER A 36 1.42 -40.51 14.17
CA SER A 36 1.51 -41.14 12.83
C SER A 36 0.31 -40.85 11.91
N HIS A 37 0.40 -39.81 11.06
CA HIS A 37 0.06 -39.80 9.62
C HIS A 37 -0.11 -38.36 9.06
N GLY A 38 0.61 -38.07 7.96
CA GLY A 38 0.05 -37.46 6.74
C GLY A 38 -0.27 -35.96 6.66
N ASP A 39 0.59 -35.24 5.92
CA ASP A 39 0.33 -34.10 5.02
C ASP A 39 -0.68 -33.00 5.37
N SER A 40 -0.19 -31.77 5.56
CA SER A 40 -0.43 -30.62 4.65
C SER A 40 -0.09 -29.28 5.33
N ARG A 41 0.72 -28.46 4.62
CA ARG A 41 0.71 -26.99 4.61
C ARG A 41 0.64 -26.28 5.98
N GLY A 42 1.80 -26.18 6.64
CA GLY A 42 2.04 -25.17 7.68
C GLY A 42 3.15 -24.24 7.22
N GLY A 43 2.87 -22.93 7.18
CA GLY A 43 3.91 -21.91 7.01
C GLY A 43 5.02 -22.15 8.03
N ARG A 44 6.27 -22.08 7.56
CA ARG A 44 7.42 -22.14 8.46
C ARG A 44 7.51 -20.79 9.20
N PRO A 45 7.39 -20.75 10.53
CA PRO A 45 7.79 -19.57 11.27
C PRO A 45 9.31 -19.42 11.12
N SER A 46 9.76 -18.28 10.62
CA SER A 46 11.18 -17.93 10.60
C SER A 46 11.66 -17.83 12.05
N VAL A 47 12.66 -18.64 12.38
CA VAL A 47 13.31 -18.63 13.70
C VAL A 47 14.52 -17.72 13.60
N SER A 48 14.31 -16.40 13.76
CA SER A 48 15.30 -15.40 14.20
C SER A 48 14.81 -13.97 13.92
N GLY A 49 14.65 -13.15 14.96
CA GLY A 49 14.45 -11.70 14.86
C GLY A 49 13.00 -11.28 14.61
N THR A 50 12.60 -10.13 15.15
CA THR A 50 11.25 -9.53 15.12
C THR A 50 10.46 -9.80 13.82
N PRO A 51 9.19 -10.24 13.88
CA PRO A 51 8.37 -10.42 12.67
C PRO A 51 8.31 -9.09 11.92
N CYS A 52 8.63 -9.13 10.62
CA CYS A 52 8.49 -7.99 9.72
C CYS A 52 7.06 -7.46 9.82
N ARG A 53 6.89 -6.22 10.30
CA ARG A 53 5.57 -5.58 10.43
C ARG A 53 5.47 -4.43 9.42
N PHE A 54 5.24 -4.79 8.18
CA PHE A 54 4.90 -3.84 7.13
C PHE A 54 3.77 -4.42 6.28
N LEU A 55 3.04 -3.54 5.60
CA LEU A 55 2.09 -3.92 4.56
C LEU A 55 2.74 -3.63 3.21
N TYR A 56 2.40 -4.42 2.19
CA TYR A 56 2.85 -4.19 0.83
C TYR A 56 1.77 -4.61 -0.16
N GLY A 57 1.82 -4.05 -1.36
CA GLY A 57 0.91 -4.45 -2.42
C GLY A 57 1.11 -3.64 -3.70
N GLU A 58 0.17 -3.82 -4.60
CA GLU A 58 0.05 -3.06 -5.84
C GLU A 58 -1.38 -2.52 -5.92
N VAL A 59 -1.54 -1.29 -6.42
CA VAL A 59 -2.85 -0.68 -6.68
C VAL A 59 -2.79 0.19 -7.93
N THR A 60 -3.90 0.29 -8.65
CA THR A 60 -4.08 1.23 -9.76
C THR A 60 -5.07 2.31 -9.37
N LEU A 61 -4.67 3.57 -9.52
CA LEU A 61 -5.47 4.75 -9.23
C LEU A 61 -5.87 5.43 -10.54
N ALA A 62 -7.15 5.75 -10.69
CA ALA A 62 -7.66 6.53 -11.81
C ALA A 62 -7.48 8.04 -11.57
N ASP A 63 -7.43 8.85 -12.63
CA ASP A 63 -7.38 10.31 -12.49
C ASP A 63 -8.67 10.83 -11.85
N TYR A 64 -8.54 11.48 -10.69
CA TYR A 64 -9.67 12.08 -9.96
C TYR A 64 -10.46 13.12 -10.78
N ALA A 65 -9.87 13.70 -11.83
CA ALA A 65 -10.61 14.57 -12.74
C ALA A 65 -11.75 13.84 -13.48
N HIS A 66 -11.68 12.51 -13.56
CA HIS A 66 -12.54 11.65 -14.36
C HIS A 66 -13.09 10.43 -13.61
N ALA A 67 -12.71 10.24 -12.34
CA ALA A 67 -13.08 9.11 -11.52
C ALA A 67 -13.63 9.54 -10.15
N GLU A 68 -14.27 8.61 -9.45
CA GLU A 68 -14.72 8.82 -8.08
C GLU A 68 -13.54 8.75 -7.10
N TYR A 69 -13.71 9.33 -5.89
CA TYR A 69 -12.62 9.39 -4.90
C TYR A 69 -12.02 8.02 -4.60
N GLY A 70 -12.85 6.98 -4.41
CA GLY A 70 -12.37 5.66 -4.05
C GLY A 70 -11.63 4.90 -5.16
N GLU A 71 -11.64 5.43 -6.39
CA GLU A 71 -10.85 4.91 -7.50
C GLU A 71 -9.55 5.71 -7.70
N ALA A 72 -9.50 6.96 -7.22
CA ALA A 72 -8.37 7.87 -7.39
C ALA A 72 -7.49 8.00 -6.14
N ALA A 73 -7.97 7.53 -4.99
CA ALA A 73 -7.34 7.67 -3.69
C ALA A 73 -6.97 6.32 -3.08
N PHE A 74 -5.92 6.30 -2.25
CA PHE A 74 -5.49 5.10 -1.54
C PHE A 74 -4.91 5.41 -0.16
N SER A 75 -5.42 4.70 0.85
CA SER A 75 -4.91 4.68 2.22
C SER A 75 -3.88 3.57 2.37
N PHE A 76 -2.64 3.92 2.66
CA PHE A 76 -1.60 2.94 2.95
C PHE A 76 -1.78 2.25 4.31
N GLU A 77 -2.30 2.98 5.30
CA GLU A 77 -2.56 2.45 6.65
C GLU A 77 -3.61 1.34 6.63
N LEU A 78 -4.67 1.54 5.85
CA LEU A 78 -5.78 0.60 5.75
C LEU A 78 -5.71 -0.32 4.53
N ALA A 79 -4.71 -0.12 3.66
CA ALA A 79 -4.52 -0.83 2.40
C ALA A 79 -5.80 -0.87 1.54
N SER A 80 -6.47 0.28 1.41
CA SER A 80 -7.80 0.38 0.79
C SER A 80 -7.97 1.74 0.10
N GLY A 81 -8.75 1.76 -0.98
CA GLY A 81 -9.31 3.00 -1.56
C GLY A 81 -10.79 3.19 -1.23
N ASP A 82 -11.42 2.29 -0.46
CA ASP A 82 -12.85 2.37 -0.15
C ASP A 82 -13.15 3.55 0.80
N PRO A 83 -13.91 4.57 0.39
CA PRO A 83 -14.21 5.73 1.22
C PRO A 83 -15.09 5.40 2.43
N GLU A 84 -15.75 4.24 2.46
CA GLU A 84 -16.43 3.74 3.66
C GLU A 84 -15.44 3.22 4.73
N VAL A 85 -14.16 3.05 4.34
CA VAL A 85 -13.07 2.51 5.16
C VAL A 85 -12.03 3.59 5.50
N THR A 86 -11.60 4.43 4.54
CA THR A 86 -10.37 5.27 4.66
C THR A 86 -10.50 6.58 5.42
N ASN A 87 -11.69 6.96 5.90
CA ASN A 87 -11.98 8.30 6.46
C ASN A 87 -11.49 9.49 5.61
N ASN A 88 -10.96 9.24 4.40
CA ASN A 88 -10.28 10.16 3.48
C ASN A 88 -9.06 10.89 4.09
N GLU A 89 -8.61 10.45 5.26
CA GLU A 89 -7.44 10.99 5.95
C GLU A 89 -6.25 10.14 5.51
N PHE A 90 -5.10 10.78 5.21
CA PHE A 90 -3.85 10.11 4.81
C PHE A 90 -3.81 9.48 3.43
N ASP A 91 -4.86 9.65 2.66
CA ASP A 91 -4.92 9.08 1.32
C ASP A 91 -4.00 9.86 0.39
N VAL A 92 -3.24 9.11 -0.42
CA VAL A 92 -2.64 9.67 -1.63
C VAL A 92 -3.71 9.68 -2.71
N VAL A 93 -3.89 10.83 -3.34
CA VAL A 93 -4.83 11.05 -4.43
C VAL A 93 -4.06 11.31 -5.72
N TYR A 94 -4.39 10.59 -6.79
CA TYR A 94 -3.86 10.85 -8.12
C TYR A 94 -4.82 11.76 -8.91
N SER A 95 -4.33 12.89 -9.40
CA SER A 95 -5.09 13.73 -10.33
C SER A 95 -4.21 14.53 -11.26
N GLY A 96 -4.57 14.60 -12.55
CA GLY A 96 -3.91 15.47 -13.52
C GLY A 96 -2.39 15.30 -13.59
N ASN A 97 -1.90 14.05 -13.49
CA ASN A 97 -0.47 13.69 -13.44
C ASN A 97 0.26 14.11 -12.14
N MET A 98 -0.48 14.36 -11.06
CA MET A 98 0.08 14.71 -9.76
C MET A 98 -0.38 13.70 -8.71
N PHE A 99 0.51 13.40 -7.76
CA PHE A 99 0.12 12.84 -6.48
C PHE A 99 -0.07 13.98 -5.49
N GLY A 100 -1.19 13.97 -4.77
CA GLY A 100 -1.45 14.83 -3.63
C GLY A 100 -1.64 13.98 -2.38
N VAL A 101 -1.20 14.48 -1.22
CA VAL A 101 -1.55 13.88 0.08
C VAL A 101 -2.69 14.69 0.68
N ASN A 102 -3.79 14.04 1.01
CA ASN A 102 -4.94 14.73 1.58
C ASN A 102 -4.62 15.18 3.02
N LEU A 103 -4.61 16.50 3.25
CA LEU A 103 -4.31 17.10 4.55
C LEU A 103 -5.59 17.36 5.34
N VAL A 104 -5.65 16.86 6.58
CA VAL A 104 -6.57 17.43 7.59
C VAL A 104 -5.95 18.76 8.06
N THR A 105 -6.81 19.72 8.37
CA THR A 105 -6.51 21.17 8.37
C THR A 105 -5.47 21.65 9.41
N ASP A 106 -4.98 20.79 10.30
CA ASP A 106 -3.99 21.07 11.33
C ASP A 106 -2.75 20.14 11.31
N ASP A 107 -2.66 19.27 10.31
CA ASP A 107 -1.68 18.20 10.27
C ASP A 107 -0.57 18.38 9.22
N GLN A 108 0.64 17.88 9.55
CA GLN A 108 1.86 18.01 8.75
C GLN A 108 2.14 16.75 7.91
N SER A 109 1.19 16.33 7.08
CA SER A 109 1.48 15.28 6.09
C SER A 109 2.25 15.86 4.90
N TRP A 110 3.07 15.03 4.27
CA TRP A 110 3.85 15.44 3.09
C TRP A 110 4.26 14.24 2.25
N ILE A 111 4.60 14.52 1.01
CA ILE A 111 5.11 13.62 -0.01
C ILE A 111 6.31 14.25 -0.70
N VAL A 112 7.32 13.44 -0.98
CA VAL A 112 8.49 13.84 -1.77
C VAL A 112 8.82 12.79 -2.83
N ASP A 113 9.38 13.25 -3.95
CA ASP A 113 9.91 12.40 -5.03
C ASP A 113 11.39 12.10 -4.75
N LEU A 114 11.72 10.82 -4.54
CA LEU A 114 13.09 10.35 -4.34
C LEU A 114 13.84 10.11 -5.66
N GLY A 115 13.15 10.23 -6.80
CA GLY A 115 13.65 9.85 -8.11
C GLY A 115 13.64 8.33 -8.31
N VAL A 116 14.54 7.84 -9.16
CA VAL A 116 14.65 6.42 -9.48
C VAL A 116 15.46 5.70 -8.40
N VAL A 117 14.76 5.28 -7.33
CA VAL A 117 15.30 4.54 -6.18
C VAL A 117 14.48 3.27 -5.99
N PRO A 118 15.06 2.06 -6.00
CA PRO A 118 14.30 0.83 -5.72
C PRO A 118 13.63 0.85 -4.34
N LEU A 119 12.45 0.23 -4.20
CA LEU A 119 11.70 0.23 -2.92
C LEU A 119 12.52 -0.33 -1.75
N GLU A 120 13.39 -1.31 -2.01
CA GLU A 120 14.28 -1.92 -1.03
C GLU A 120 15.45 -1.02 -0.59
N GLU A 121 15.73 0.04 -1.33
CA GLU A 121 16.78 1.03 -1.04
C GLU A 121 16.24 2.34 -0.45
N VAL A 122 14.91 2.46 -0.31
CA VAL A 122 14.27 3.65 0.28
C VAL A 122 14.77 3.85 1.70
N PRO A 123 15.25 5.06 2.05
CA PRO A 123 15.75 5.34 3.39
C PRO A 123 14.62 5.23 4.43
N ALA A 124 14.96 4.82 5.64
CA ALA A 124 13.99 4.71 6.73
C ALA A 124 13.36 6.06 7.13
N MET A 125 14.10 7.14 6.92
CA MET A 125 13.72 8.51 7.26
C MET A 125 14.08 9.44 6.12
N VAL A 126 13.25 10.45 5.89
CA VAL A 126 13.48 11.53 4.93
C VAL A 126 13.19 12.86 5.61
N ASP A 127 14.08 13.84 5.41
CA ASP A 127 13.84 15.23 5.77
C ASP A 127 13.23 15.94 4.54
N PRO A 128 11.98 16.43 4.59
CA PRO A 128 11.36 17.07 3.43
C PRO A 128 12.10 18.34 3.00
N ASP A 129 12.80 19.04 3.90
CA ASP A 129 13.55 20.27 3.57
C ASP A 129 14.72 20.04 2.60
N ASP A 130 15.17 18.79 2.44
CA ASP A 130 16.20 18.39 1.46
C ASP A 130 15.65 18.28 0.03
N PHE A 131 14.34 18.39 -0.16
CA PHE A 131 13.65 18.20 -1.44
C PHE A 131 13.06 19.51 -1.96
N PRO A 132 12.94 19.67 -3.30
CA PRO A 132 12.28 20.85 -3.85
C PRO A 132 10.80 20.87 -3.45
N LEU A 133 10.30 22.05 -3.10
CA LEU A 133 8.87 22.27 -2.91
C LEU A 133 8.13 22.11 -4.24
N GLY A 134 6.90 21.60 -4.17
CA GLY A 134 6.01 21.50 -5.30
C GLY A 134 5.54 22.88 -5.80
N ASN A 135 4.70 22.88 -6.83
CA ASN A 135 4.17 24.11 -7.46
C ASN A 135 3.40 25.02 -6.48
N TRP A 136 2.93 24.46 -5.36
CA TRP A 136 2.19 25.15 -4.31
C TRP A 136 3.06 25.65 -3.16
N GLN A 137 4.39 25.51 -3.28
CA GLN A 137 5.37 25.82 -2.22
C GLN A 137 5.19 24.98 -0.94
N GLU A 138 4.58 23.81 -1.11
CA GLU A 138 4.35 22.83 -0.05
C GLU A 138 4.84 21.46 -0.56
N HIS A 139 5.07 20.53 0.37
CA HIS A 139 5.40 19.13 0.06
C HIS A 139 4.13 18.27 0.01
N ASP A 140 3.00 18.83 -0.38
CA ASP A 140 1.70 18.17 -0.43
C ASP A 140 1.38 17.61 -1.83
N TYR A 141 2.02 18.15 -2.88
CA TYR A 141 1.87 17.70 -4.26
C TYR A 141 3.20 17.47 -4.98
N VAL A 142 3.32 16.34 -5.67
CA VAL A 142 4.46 15.97 -6.52
C VAL A 142 4.00 15.43 -7.87
N GLN A 143 4.83 15.63 -8.90
CA GLN A 143 4.51 15.13 -10.23
C GLN A 143 4.72 13.61 -10.30
N ALA A 144 3.77 12.90 -10.90
CA ALA A 144 3.88 11.48 -11.18
C ALA A 144 4.85 11.22 -12.36
N HIS A 145 5.81 10.34 -12.13
CA HIS A 145 6.83 9.91 -13.07
C HIS A 145 6.96 8.39 -13.02
N LEU A 146 7.00 7.74 -14.18
CA LEU A 146 7.23 6.29 -14.27
C LEU A 146 8.61 5.95 -13.68
N ASP A 147 8.70 4.81 -12.98
CA ASP A 147 9.90 4.30 -12.31
C ASP A 147 10.43 5.16 -11.14
N HIS A 148 9.76 6.27 -10.81
CA HIS A 148 10.10 7.06 -9.63
C HIS A 148 9.47 6.48 -8.37
N THR A 149 10.16 6.69 -7.27
CA THR A 149 9.75 6.27 -5.93
C THR A 149 9.48 7.48 -5.06
N TYR A 150 8.38 7.41 -4.33
CA TYR A 150 7.85 8.49 -3.53
C TYR A 150 7.85 8.06 -2.07
N PHE A 151 8.13 9.02 -1.18
CA PHE A 151 8.06 8.83 0.26
C PHE A 151 6.94 9.70 0.80
N VAL A 152 6.03 9.10 1.58
CA VAL A 152 4.87 9.75 2.16
C VAL A 152 4.95 9.63 3.67
N ARG A 153 4.81 10.76 4.35
CA ARG A 153 4.54 10.80 5.78
C ARG A 153 3.16 11.37 6.00
N SER A 154 2.36 10.62 6.73
CA SER A 154 0.99 10.94 7.09
C SER A 154 0.96 11.22 8.60
N SER A 155 0.38 12.33 9.04
CA SER A 155 0.26 12.68 10.47
C SER A 155 -1.17 13.06 10.78
N ASP A 156 -1.87 12.35 11.66
CA ASP A 156 -3.08 12.87 12.32
C ASP A 156 -2.68 13.16 13.76
N GLY A 157 -3.44 13.97 14.48
CA GLY A 157 -3.18 14.19 15.90
C GLY A 157 -3.06 12.91 16.77
N ALA A 158 -3.36 11.71 16.25
CA ALA A 158 -3.23 10.41 16.92
C ALA A 158 -1.94 9.64 16.58
N GLY A 159 -1.27 9.90 15.46
CA GLY A 159 -0.10 9.14 15.03
C GLY A 159 0.54 9.63 13.74
N ARG A 160 1.70 9.05 13.42
CA ARG A 160 2.46 9.36 12.20
C ARG A 160 2.81 8.07 11.46
N GLY A 161 2.19 7.87 10.31
CA GLY A 161 2.45 6.76 9.41
C GLY A 161 3.47 7.13 8.34
N VAL A 162 4.24 6.14 7.90
CA VAL A 162 5.22 6.31 6.83
C VAL A 162 5.04 5.23 5.78
N SER A 163 4.97 5.65 4.52
CA SER A 163 4.79 4.78 3.36
C SER A 163 5.74 5.18 2.25
N ALA A 164 6.05 4.24 1.37
CA ALA A 164 6.74 4.54 0.12
C ALA A 164 6.09 3.76 -1.02
N PHE A 165 6.15 4.30 -2.22
CA PHE A 165 5.61 3.64 -3.40
C PHE A 165 6.38 4.00 -4.66
N THR A 166 6.45 3.07 -5.61
CA THR A 166 7.06 3.25 -6.92
C THR A 166 5.98 3.20 -7.99
N VAL A 167 6.06 4.08 -8.98
CA VAL A 167 5.17 4.05 -10.14
C VAL A 167 5.66 2.98 -11.11
N VAL A 168 4.89 1.89 -11.24
CA VAL A 168 5.20 0.74 -12.11
C VAL A 168 4.40 0.76 -13.42
N GLY A 169 3.35 1.58 -13.50
CA GLY A 169 2.58 1.85 -14.71
C GLY A 169 2.05 3.29 -14.70
N HIS A 170 2.09 3.98 -15.83
CA HIS A 170 1.69 5.39 -15.88
C HIS A 170 1.09 5.78 -17.23
N GLU A 171 -0.20 6.13 -17.21
CA GLU A 171 -0.96 6.68 -18.33
C GLU A 171 -1.39 8.11 -17.94
N PRO A 172 -0.61 9.14 -18.31
CA PRO A 172 -0.84 10.52 -17.88
C PRO A 172 -2.27 11.02 -18.15
N GLY A 173 -2.95 11.47 -17.10
CA GLY A 173 -4.34 11.96 -17.17
C GLY A 173 -5.41 10.86 -17.27
N GLU A 174 -5.04 9.59 -17.17
CA GLU A 174 -5.98 8.46 -17.15
C GLU A 174 -5.83 7.64 -15.88
N GLN A 175 -4.68 7.01 -15.65
CA GLN A 175 -4.44 6.15 -14.49
C GLN A 175 -2.94 5.98 -14.19
N VAL A 176 -2.65 5.54 -12.97
CA VAL A 176 -1.30 5.20 -12.50
C VAL A 176 -1.35 3.93 -11.67
N THR A 177 -0.39 3.03 -11.88
CA THR A 177 -0.21 1.81 -11.09
C THR A 177 1.02 1.99 -10.21
N ILE A 178 0.86 1.73 -8.92
CA ILE A 178 1.91 1.86 -7.92
C ILE A 178 2.13 0.54 -7.18
N GLU A 179 3.38 0.16 -6.99
CA GLU A 179 3.79 -0.82 -5.97
C GLU A 179 4.13 -0.05 -4.70
N TRP A 180 3.68 -0.53 -3.55
CA TRP A 180 3.76 0.22 -2.31
C TRP A 180 4.14 -0.63 -1.11
N ILE A 181 4.70 0.07 -0.11
CA ILE A 181 5.03 -0.44 1.21
C ILE A 181 4.56 0.56 2.27
N HIS A 182 4.08 0.05 3.39
CA HIS A 182 3.66 0.84 4.54
C HIS A 182 4.26 0.29 5.82
N SER A 183 4.89 1.16 6.59
CA SER A 183 5.45 0.81 7.89
C SER A 183 4.37 0.80 8.96
N THR A 184 4.32 -0.26 9.76
CA THR A 184 3.47 -0.27 10.97
C THR A 184 4.14 0.41 12.17
N ALA A 185 5.37 0.88 12.02
CA ALA A 185 6.05 1.68 13.02
C ALA A 185 5.68 3.16 12.86
N VAL A 186 5.66 3.88 13.98
CA VAL A 186 5.40 5.32 13.98
C VAL A 186 6.67 6.05 13.54
N ASP A 187 6.50 7.04 12.67
CA ASP A 187 7.53 7.99 12.23
C ASP A 187 8.70 7.43 11.41
N GLU A 188 8.79 6.13 11.15
CA GLU A 188 9.91 5.52 10.42
C GLU A 188 9.43 4.48 9.41
N LEU A 189 10.00 4.51 8.20
CA LEU A 189 9.83 3.45 7.21
C LEU A 189 10.72 2.25 7.58
N ILE A 190 10.12 1.19 8.10
CA ILE A 190 10.85 -0.05 8.39
C ILE A 190 10.63 -1.03 7.25
N VAL A 191 11.58 -1.05 6.31
CA VAL A 191 11.67 -2.04 5.24
C VAL A 191 12.73 -3.07 5.61
N PRO A 192 12.38 -4.20 6.22
CA PRO A 192 13.34 -5.27 6.38
C PRO A 192 13.66 -5.82 4.99
N VAL A 193 14.83 -5.47 4.45
CA VAL A 193 15.39 -5.99 3.18
C VAL A 193 15.35 -7.52 3.10
N SER A 194 15.28 -8.22 4.25
CA SER A 194 15.09 -9.67 4.34
C SER A 194 13.67 -10.17 4.07
N CYS A 195 12.71 -9.28 3.83
CA CYS A 195 11.29 -9.58 3.69
C CYS A 195 10.67 -9.06 2.38
N LEU A 196 11.43 -8.32 1.58
CA LEU A 196 11.19 -8.10 0.15
C LEU A 196 11.90 -9.23 -0.63
#